data_AF-A0A932L1W3-F1
#
_entry.id   AF-A0A932L1W3-F1
#
_cell.length_a   1.000
_cell.length_b   1.000
_cell.length_c   1.000
_cell.angle_alpha   90.00
_cell.angle_beta   90.00
_cell.angle_gamma   90.00
#
_symmetry.space_group_name_H-M   'P 1'
#
loop_
_entity.id
_entity.type
_entity.pdbx_description
1 polymer ?
#
loop_
_entity_poly.entity_id
_entity_poly.type
_entity_poly.pdbx_seq_one_letter_code
_entity_poly.pdbx_strand_id
1 'polypeptide(L)' 'MDNLIANQLGSQGPVLAELTTLDLRRIRPLAAIVAAQAAGQAAHPLDVAALAALEDQACQLRARLGG' A
#
# COMPACT_ATOMS: atom_id res chain seq x y z
N MET A 1 -8.63 -31.73 0.43
CA MET A 1 -8.76 -30.37 1.04
C MET A 1 -8.01 -29.32 0.22
N ASP A 2 -7.24 -29.76 -0.77
CA ASP A 2 -6.23 -28.98 -1.52
C ASP A 2 -6.83 -28.07 -2.61
N ASN A 3 -8.02 -28.42 -3.12
CA ASN A 3 -8.70 -27.65 -4.17
C ASN A 3 -9.28 -26.31 -3.69
N LEU A 4 -9.58 -26.17 -2.39
CA LEU A 4 -10.12 -24.91 -1.82
C LEU A 4 -9.02 -23.86 -1.65
N ILE A 5 -7.84 -24.27 -1.20
CA ILE A 5 -6.68 -23.39 -0.97
C ILE A 5 -6.15 -22.87 -2.32
N ALA A 6 -6.03 -23.73 -3.32
CA ALA A 6 -5.60 -23.33 -4.66
C ALA A 6 -6.58 -22.32 -5.31
N ASN A 7 -7.89 -22.51 -5.11
CA ASN A 7 -8.92 -21.63 -5.67
C ASN A 7 -9.00 -20.27 -4.95
N GLN A 8 -8.77 -20.25 -3.62
CA GLN A 8 -8.66 -19.02 -2.84
C GLN A 8 -7.39 -18.22 -3.17
N LEU A 9 -6.25 -18.89 -3.35
CA LEU A 9 -5.03 -18.22 -3.84
C LEU A 9 -5.23 -17.65 -5.25
N GLY A 10 -5.96 -18.37 -6.11
CA GLY A 10 -6.33 -17.90 -7.45
C GLY A 10 -7.18 -16.61 -7.44
N SER A 11 -8.17 -16.53 -6.55
CA SER A 11 -9.05 -15.35 -6.44
C SER A 11 -8.42 -14.17 -5.68
N GLN A 12 -7.47 -14.44 -4.77
CA GLN A 12 -6.71 -13.42 -4.02
C GLN A 12 -5.51 -12.86 -4.80
N GLY A 13 -5.02 -13.57 -5.82
CA GLY A 13 -3.88 -13.16 -6.64
C GLY A 13 -3.94 -11.72 -7.17
N PRO A 14 -5.07 -11.26 -7.74
CA PRO A 14 -5.21 -9.87 -8.19
C PRO A 14 -5.09 -8.85 -7.06
N VAL A 15 -5.64 -9.15 -5.87
CA VAL A 15 -5.59 -8.26 -4.70
C VAL A 15 -4.15 -8.16 -4.16
N LEU A 16 -3.41 -9.27 -4.14
CA LEU A 16 -1.99 -9.28 -3.76
C LEU A 16 -1.11 -8.51 -4.76
N ALA A 17 -1.39 -8.62 -6.06
CA ALA A 17 -0.69 -7.85 -7.09
C ALA A 17 -0.96 -6.34 -6.98
N GLU A 18 -2.19 -5.96 -6.64
CA GLU A 18 -2.56 -4.56 -6.42
C GLU A 18 -1.89 -4.00 -5.15
N LEU A 19 -1.85 -4.76 -4.05
CA LEU A 19 -1.09 -4.40 -2.84
C LEU A 19 0.40 -4.20 -3.13
N THR A 20 1.01 -5.08 -3.92
CA THR A 20 2.42 -4.96 -4.33
C THR A 20 2.64 -3.66 -5.12
N THR A 21 1.70 -3.31 -5.99
CA THR A 21 1.75 -2.05 -6.76
C THR A 21 1.65 -0.82 -5.84
N LEU A 22 0.78 -0.85 -4.82
CA LEU A 22 0.69 0.22 -3.83
C LEU A 22 1.98 0.36 -3.01
N ASP A 23 2.61 -0.77 -2.63
CA ASP A 23 3.87 -0.79 -1.91
C ASP A 23 5.04 -0.17 -2.71
N LEU A 24 5.01 -0.26 -4.04
CA LEU A 24 5.95 0.45 -4.91
C LEU A 24 5.63 1.95 -4.99
N ARG A 25 4.34 2.32 -5.10
CA ARG A 25 3.91 3.71 -5.23
C ARG A 25 4.17 4.55 -3.98
N ARG A 26 4.13 3.96 -2.78
CA ARG A 26 4.42 4.67 -1.51
C ARG A 26 5.89 5.08 -1.35
N ILE A 27 6.82 4.48 -2.11
CA ILE A 27 8.25 4.74 -1.97
C ILE A 27 8.57 6.22 -2.17
N ARG A 28 8.01 6.84 -3.21
CA ARG A 28 8.26 8.25 -3.55
C ARG A 28 7.79 9.22 -2.46
N PRO A 29 6.50 9.25 -2.05
CA PRO A 29 6.05 10.18 -1.01
C PRO A 29 6.75 9.93 0.32
N LEU A 30 7.02 8.67 0.68
CA LEU A 30 7.79 8.35 1.89
C LEU A 30 9.22 8.90 1.82
N ALA A 31 9.91 8.72 0.70
CA ALA A 31 11.25 9.26 0.51
C ALA A 31 11.28 10.80 0.58
N ALA A 32 10.28 11.47 0.02
CA ALA A 32 10.14 12.93 0.09
C ALA A 32 9.93 13.41 1.55
N ILE A 33 9.06 12.74 2.30
CA ILE A 33 8.82 13.03 3.73
C ILE A 33 10.12 12.86 4.54
N VAL A 34 10.82 11.73 4.36
CA VAL A 34 12.07 11.44 5.07
C VAL A 34 13.16 12.46 4.70
N ALA A 35 13.28 12.84 3.43
CA ALA A 35 14.24 13.84 2.98
C ALA A 35 13.95 15.22 3.58
N ALA A 36 12.68 15.65 3.65
CA ALA A 36 12.29 16.90 4.29
C ALA A 36 12.65 16.89 5.78
N GLN A 37 12.36 15.80 6.48
CA GLN A 37 12.71 15.64 7.90
C GLN A 37 14.23 15.68 8.13
N ALA A 38 15.01 15.00 7.28
CA ALA A 38 16.48 15.02 7.35
C ALA A 38 17.06 16.42 7.10
N ALA A 39 16.37 17.24 6.31
CA ALA A 39 16.72 18.65 6.09
C ALA A 39 16.21 19.60 7.20
N GLY A 40 15.56 19.08 8.25
CA GLY A 40 14.95 19.89 9.31
C GLY A 40 13.71 20.68 8.85
N GLN A 41 13.10 20.28 7.73
CA GLN A 41 11.92 20.91 7.16
C GLN A 41 10.66 20.11 7.48
N ALA A 42 9.51 20.79 7.47
CA ALA A 42 8.23 20.12 7.50
C ALA A 42 7.99 19.36 6.19
N ALA A 43 7.41 18.16 6.29
CA ALA A 43 7.01 17.40 5.12
C ALA A 43 5.95 18.16 4.31
N HIS A 44 6.02 18.07 2.98
CA HIS A 44 5.06 18.74 2.13
C HIS A 44 3.65 18.11 2.33
N PRO A 45 2.59 18.92 2.53
CA PRO A 45 1.25 18.38 2.80
C PRO A 45 0.74 17.41 1.74
N LEU A 46 1.11 17.63 0.47
CA LEU A 46 0.75 16.72 -0.62
C LEU A 46 1.42 15.35 -0.53
N ASP A 47 2.67 15.26 -0.05
CA ASP A 47 3.35 13.96 0.10
C ASP A 47 2.73 13.16 1.25
N VAL A 48 2.37 13.85 2.35
CA VAL A 48 1.65 13.25 3.48
C VAL A 48 0.26 12.77 3.05
N ALA A 49 -0.50 13.60 2.33
CA ALA A 49 -1.82 13.23 1.83
C ALA A 49 -1.76 12.08 0.81
N ALA A 50 -0.75 12.07 -0.06
CA ALA A 50 -0.53 10.98 -1.01
C ALA A 50 -0.19 9.67 -0.31
N LEU A 51 0.65 9.71 0.74
CA LEU A 51 0.97 8.52 1.53
C LEU A 51 -0.28 7.99 2.26
N ALA A 52 -1.04 8.86 2.92
CA ALA A 52 -2.28 8.49 3.62
C ALA A 52 -3.30 7.83 2.65
N ALA A 53 -3.50 8.41 1.46
CA ALA A 53 -4.42 7.84 0.47
C ALA A 53 -3.97 6.44 -0.03
N LEU A 54 -2.67 6.20 -0.15
CA LEU A 54 -2.13 4.87 -0.50
C LEU A 54 -2.32 3.88 0.65
N GLU A 55 -2.18 4.31 1.90
CA GLU A 55 -2.42 3.48 3.07
C GLU A 55 -3.91 3.10 3.21
N ASP A 56 -4.83 4.03 2.96
CA ASP A 56 -6.27 3.77 2.95
C ASP A 56 -6.65 2.73 1.90
N GLN A 57 -6.11 2.87 0.67
CA GLN A 57 -6.32 1.89 -0.40
C GLN A 57 -5.79 0.50 0.00
N ALA A 58 -4.59 0.45 0.58
CA ALA A 58 -4.01 -0.81 1.05
C ALA A 58 -4.82 -1.43 2.20
N CYS A 59 -5.39 -0.61 3.10
CA CYS A 59 -6.28 -1.06 4.16
C CYS A 59 -7.54 -1.73 3.59
N GLN A 60 -8.19 -1.10 2.62
CA GLN A 60 -9.37 -1.65 1.95
C GLN A 60 -9.07 -2.98 1.25
N LEU A 61 -7.91 -3.09 0.57
CA LEU A 61 -7.50 -4.33 -0.07
C LEU A 61 -7.18 -5.44 0.95
N ARG A 62 -6.53 -5.11 2.07
CA ARG A 62 -6.29 -6.07 3.16
C ARG A 62 -7.59 -6.54 3.80
N ALA A 63 -8.58 -5.66 3.97
CA ALA A 63 -9.90 -6.03 4.46
C ALA A 63 -10.60 -7.02 3.52
N ARG A 64 -10.40 -6.90 2.20
CA ARG A 64 -10.91 -7.88 1.21
C ARG A 64 -10.21 -9.23 1.25
N LEU A 65 -9.00 -9.33 1.82
CA LEU A 65 -8.28 -10.60 2.00
C LEU A 65 -8.67 -11.31 3.30
N GLY A 66 -9.05 -10.55 4.33
CA GLY A 66 -9.42 -11.08 5.66
C GLY A 66 -10.92 -11.18 5.92
N GLY A 67 -11.76 -10.79 4.96
CA GLY A 67 -13.23 -10.88 5.00
C GLY A 67 -13.78 -12.13 4.31
#